data_AF-A0A947CQL0-F1
#
_entry.id   AF-A0A947CQL0-F1
#
_cell.length_a   1.000
_cell.length_b   1.000
_cell.length_c   1.000
_cell.angle_alpha   90.00
_cell.angle_beta   90.00
_cell.angle_gamma   90.00
#
_symmetry.space_group_name_H-M   'P 1'
#
loop_
_entity.id
_entity.type
_entity.pdbx_description
1 polymer ?
#
loop_
_entity_poly.entity_id
_entity_poly.type
_entity_poly.pdbx_seq_one_letter_code
_entity_poly.pdbx_strand_id
1 'polypeptide(L)'
;MRIAAIATAWVLATGCFGNDDNRLEVLVDALVVESGSLATQAENALVARGRDSIVVLETGLYRATPHGRRRIIRTLARIGHPDARPVLAHLHRYDSDEDVREAAARAMDRMNTGGEGKSK
;
A
#
# COMPACT_ATOMS: atom_id res chain seq x y z
N MET A 1 -14.61 54.58 21.66
CA MET A 1 -14.51 53.23 22.30
C MET A 1 -15.43 52.31 21.52
N ARG A 2 -14.89 51.45 20.63
CA ARG A 2 -14.54 50.02 20.86
C ARG A 2 -15.81 49.14 20.96
N ILE A 3 -16.08 48.09 20.17
CA ILE A 3 -15.38 47.34 19.11
C ILE A 3 -16.49 46.69 18.25
N ALA A 4 -16.32 46.68 16.93
CA ALA A 4 -17.12 45.85 16.01
C ALA A 4 -16.62 44.40 16.08
N ALA A 5 -17.49 43.46 16.44
CA ALA A 5 -17.19 42.03 16.43
C ALA A 5 -17.51 41.47 15.04
N ILE A 6 -16.50 41.38 14.17
CA ILE A 6 -16.59 40.63 12.92
C ILE A 6 -16.37 39.16 13.26
N ALA A 7 -17.46 38.39 13.26
CA ALA A 7 -17.40 36.93 13.35
C ALA A 7 -17.05 36.36 11.98
N THR A 8 -15.76 36.27 11.65
CA THR A 8 -15.28 35.40 10.58
C THR A 8 -15.36 33.96 11.05
N ALA A 9 -16.50 33.31 10.81
CA ALA A 9 -16.62 31.87 10.92
C ALA A 9 -16.07 31.24 9.63
N TRP A 10 -14.76 30.98 9.63
CA TRP A 10 -14.18 29.95 8.77
C TRP A 10 -14.62 28.60 9.31
N VAL A 11 -15.58 27.93 8.65
CA VAL A 11 -15.84 26.52 8.93
C VAL A 11 -15.95 25.76 7.61
N LEU A 12 -14.81 25.18 7.28
CA LEU A 12 -14.60 23.82 6.78
C LEU A 12 -15.27 23.47 5.45
N ALA A 13 -14.45 23.51 4.40
CA ALA A 13 -14.52 22.58 3.30
C ALA A 13 -14.64 21.16 3.87
N THR A 14 -15.87 20.64 3.91
CA THR A 14 -16.14 19.21 4.09
C THR A 14 -15.37 18.46 3.01
N GLY A 15 -14.32 17.76 3.46
CA GLY A 15 -13.41 17.03 2.61
C GLY A 15 -14.12 15.97 1.78
N CYS A 16 -13.86 15.99 0.48
CA CYS A 16 -14.06 14.87 -0.41
C CYS A 16 -13.02 13.77 -0.14
N PHE A 17 -12.99 13.19 1.06
CA PHE A 17 -12.17 12.02 1.39
C PHE A 17 -13.02 11.11 2.27
N GLY A 18 -13.82 10.23 1.67
CA GLY A 18 -14.72 9.41 2.47
C GLY A 18 -15.22 8.11 1.85
N ASN A 19 -14.76 7.73 0.65
CA ASN A 19 -15.25 6.48 0.06
C ASN A 19 -14.16 5.62 -0.62
N ASP A 20 -13.12 6.21 -1.19
CA ASP A 20 -12.05 5.44 -1.84
C ASP A 20 -11.06 4.82 -0.83
N ASP A 21 -10.74 5.52 0.27
CA ASP A 21 -9.82 5.03 1.31
C ASP A 21 -10.39 3.80 2.04
N ASN A 22 -11.67 3.84 2.41
CA ASN A 22 -12.36 2.69 3.03
C ASN A 22 -12.34 1.47 2.11
N ARG A 23 -12.41 1.66 0.78
CA ARG A 23 -12.34 0.55 -0.18
C ARG A 23 -10.93 -0.02 -0.25
N LEU A 24 -9.89 0.81 -0.16
CA LEU A 24 -8.50 0.35 -0.16
C LEU A 24 -8.18 -0.47 1.10
N GLU A 25 -8.65 -0.04 2.27
CA GLU A 25 -8.46 -0.78 3.52
C GLU A 25 -9.13 -2.16 3.48
N VAL A 26 -10.37 -2.24 2.99
CA VAL A 26 -11.08 -3.51 2.83
C VAL A 26 -10.35 -4.46 1.87
N LEU A 27 -9.78 -3.92 0.77
CA LEU A 27 -8.99 -4.73 -0.16
C LEU A 27 -7.70 -5.25 0.49
N VAL A 28 -7.05 -4.46 1.33
CA VAL A 28 -5.85 -4.92 2.05
C VAL A 28 -6.20 -5.98 3.10
N ASP A 29 -7.31 -5.84 3.82
CA ASP A 29 -7.76 -6.87 4.75
C ASP A 29 -8.07 -8.18 4.04
N ALA A 30 -8.79 -8.12 2.91
CA ALA A 30 -9.03 -9.28 2.06
C ALA A 30 -7.73 -9.87 1.47
N LEU A 31 -6.71 -9.05 1.22
CA LEU A 31 -5.41 -9.53 0.74
C LEU A 31 -4.62 -10.26 1.84
N VAL A 32 -4.71 -9.79 3.08
CA VAL A 32 -3.89 -10.22 4.22
C VAL A 32 -4.50 -11.38 4.99
N VAL A 33 -5.82 -11.34 5.23
CA VAL A 33 -6.56 -12.30 6.06
C VAL A 33 -7.04 -13.49 5.24
N GLU A 34 -7.55 -13.22 4.04
CA GLU A 34 -8.25 -14.23 3.24
C GLU A 34 -7.34 -15.00 2.29
N SER A 35 -7.79 -16.19 1.91
CA SER A 35 -7.15 -17.02 0.89
C SER A 35 -8.13 -17.32 -0.25
N GLY A 36 -7.60 -17.71 -1.42
CA GLY A 36 -8.44 -18.04 -2.58
C GLY A 36 -8.84 -16.84 -3.45
N SER A 37 -10.04 -16.90 -4.04
CA SER A 37 -10.47 -16.01 -5.11
C SER A 37 -10.62 -14.55 -4.68
N LEU A 38 -10.98 -14.29 -3.42
CA LEU A 38 -11.16 -12.93 -2.90
C LEU A 38 -9.83 -12.20 -2.76
N ALA A 39 -8.82 -12.86 -2.20
CA ALA A 39 -7.46 -12.30 -2.09
C ALA A 39 -6.84 -12.01 -3.47
N THR A 40 -7.10 -12.86 -4.47
CA THR A 40 -6.65 -12.64 -5.86
C THR A 40 -7.34 -11.44 -6.50
N GLN A 41 -8.65 -11.28 -6.29
CA GLN A 41 -9.38 -10.10 -6.77
C GLN A 41 -8.89 -8.82 -6.11
N ALA A 42 -8.67 -8.85 -4.80
CA ALA A 42 -8.12 -7.73 -4.06
C ALA A 42 -6.73 -7.34 -4.57
N GLU A 43 -5.85 -8.32 -4.76
CA GLU A 43 -4.52 -8.10 -5.34
C GLU A 43 -4.61 -7.45 -6.73
N ASN A 44 -5.47 -7.96 -7.61
CA ASN A 44 -5.62 -7.41 -8.96
C ASN A 44 -6.15 -5.97 -8.93
N ALA A 45 -7.09 -5.66 -8.04
CA ALA A 45 -7.62 -4.32 -7.86
C ALA A 45 -6.55 -3.33 -7.35
N LEU A 46 -5.71 -3.77 -6.40
CA LEU A 46 -4.61 -2.96 -5.86
C LEU A 46 -3.52 -2.73 -6.91
N VAL A 47 -3.19 -3.76 -7.71
CA VAL A 47 -2.24 -3.64 -8.83
C VAL A 47 -2.75 -2.69 -9.90
N ALA A 48 -4.04 -2.75 -10.25
CA ALA A 48 -4.63 -1.87 -11.26
C ALA A 48 -4.59 -0.39 -10.86
N ARG A 49 -4.68 -0.10 -9.56
CA ARG A 49 -4.50 1.26 -9.00
C ARG A 49 -3.04 1.71 -8.97
N GLY A 50 -2.08 0.77 -9.02
CA GLY A 50 -0.67 1.08 -9.15
C GLY A 50 -0.10 1.81 -7.93
N ARG A 51 0.53 2.96 -8.18
CA ARG A 51 1.28 3.75 -7.17
C ARG A 51 0.43 4.10 -5.95
N ASP A 52 -0.83 4.47 -6.15
CA ASP A 52 -1.70 4.96 -5.07
C ASP A 52 -1.99 3.89 -4.00
N SER A 53 -1.87 2.61 -4.37
CA SER A 53 -2.05 1.50 -3.43
C SER A 53 -0.86 1.27 -2.49
N ILE A 54 0.32 1.86 -2.78
CA ILE A 54 1.56 1.53 -2.05
C ILE A 54 1.47 1.93 -0.58
N VAL A 55 0.95 3.13 -0.28
CA VAL A 55 0.82 3.63 1.09
C VAL A 55 -0.12 2.76 1.92
N VAL A 56 -1.27 2.35 1.34
CA VAL A 56 -2.22 1.49 2.04
C VAL A 56 -1.67 0.06 2.22
N LEU A 57 -0.94 -0.46 1.23
CA LEU A 57 -0.22 -1.73 1.36
C LEU A 57 0.84 -1.68 2.47
N GLU A 58 1.58 -0.58 2.58
CA GLU A 58 2.56 -0.36 3.65
C GLU A 58 1.89 -0.35 5.02
N THR A 59 0.79 0.37 5.19
CA THR A 59 -0.01 0.36 6.43
C THR A 59 -0.52 -1.04 6.76
N GLY A 60 -0.89 -1.84 5.75
CA GLY A 60 -1.31 -3.23 5.91
C GLY A 60 -0.25 -4.15 6.52
N LEU A 61 1.04 -3.85 6.35
CA LEU A 61 2.14 -4.69 6.85
C LEU A 61 2.11 -4.84 8.37
N TYR A 62 1.75 -3.78 9.10
CA TYR A 62 1.78 -3.76 10.57
C TYR A 62 0.78 -4.73 11.21
N ARG A 63 -0.31 -5.06 10.52
CA ARG A 63 -1.35 -5.98 10.99
C ARG A 63 -1.29 -7.35 10.32
N ALA A 64 -0.39 -7.55 9.36
CA ALA A 64 -0.34 -8.76 8.56
C ALA A 64 0.46 -9.89 9.23
N THR A 65 -0.08 -11.10 9.12
CA THR A 65 0.68 -12.34 9.38
C THR A 65 1.87 -12.44 8.43
N PRO A 66 2.90 -13.27 8.71
CA PRO A 66 4.02 -13.46 7.77
C PRO A 66 3.56 -13.87 6.36
N HIS A 67 2.53 -14.70 6.26
CA HIS A 67 1.91 -15.05 4.98
C HIS A 67 1.26 -13.84 4.29
N GLY A 68 0.53 -13.00 5.04
CA GLY A 68 -0.04 -11.74 4.53
C GLY A 68 1.03 -10.74 4.06
N ARG A 69 2.14 -10.60 4.79
CA ARG A 69 3.26 -9.74 4.38
C ARG A 69 3.89 -10.23 3.07
N ARG A 70 4.06 -11.54 2.89
CA ARG A 70 4.52 -12.11 1.60
C ARG A 70 3.56 -11.83 0.45
N ARG A 71 2.24 -11.77 0.69
CA ARG A 71 1.27 -11.33 -0.32
C ARG A 71 1.43 -9.86 -0.65
N ILE A 72 1.54 -8.98 0.35
CA ILE A 72 1.81 -7.56 0.14
C ILE A 72 3.10 -7.35 -0.68
N ILE A 73 4.18 -8.06 -0.34
CA ILE A 73 5.45 -8.02 -1.10
C ILE A 73 5.21 -8.39 -2.57
N ARG A 74 4.47 -9.47 -2.84
CA ARG A 74 4.13 -9.88 -4.22
C ARG A 74 3.33 -8.79 -4.93
N THR A 75 2.34 -8.20 -4.27
CA THR A 75 1.52 -7.12 -4.82
C THR A 75 2.37 -5.90 -5.17
N LEU A 76 3.26 -5.47 -4.27
CA LEU A 76 4.20 -4.37 -4.49
C LEU A 76 5.14 -4.65 -5.67
N ALA A 77 5.66 -5.86 -5.78
CA ALA A 77 6.49 -6.27 -6.92
C ALA A 77 5.72 -6.23 -8.25
N ARG A 78 4.45 -6.63 -8.25
CA ARG A 78 3.56 -6.58 -9.42
C ARG A 78 3.17 -5.16 -9.82
N ILE A 79 3.01 -4.25 -8.84
CA ILE A 79 2.85 -2.82 -9.10
C ILE A 79 4.10 -2.28 -9.82
N GLY A 80 5.29 -2.70 -9.39
CA GLY A 80 6.55 -2.43 -10.10
C GLY A 80 6.99 -0.97 -10.07
N HIS A 81 6.38 -0.15 -9.21
CA HIS A 81 6.70 1.27 -9.09
C HIS A 81 7.91 1.49 -8.16
N PRO A 82 8.83 2.42 -8.47
CA PRO A 82 10.04 2.66 -7.67
C PRO A 82 9.75 2.99 -6.20
N ASP A 83 8.63 3.66 -5.89
CA ASP A 83 8.20 3.98 -4.53
C ASP A 83 7.98 2.74 -3.63
N ALA A 84 7.84 1.54 -4.20
CA ALA A 84 7.77 0.31 -3.41
C ALA A 84 9.14 -0.16 -2.90
N ARG A 85 10.25 0.31 -3.49
CA ARG A 85 11.61 -0.16 -3.15
C ARG A 85 12.01 0.12 -1.69
N PRO A 86 11.76 1.31 -1.11
CA PRO A 86 12.05 1.55 0.31
C PRO A 86 11.32 0.58 1.25
N VAL A 87 10.05 0.28 0.95
CA VAL A 87 9.24 -0.67 1.73
C VAL A 87 9.81 -2.08 1.65
N LEU A 88 10.15 -2.56 0.44
CA LEU A 88 10.77 -3.87 0.25
C LEU A 88 12.16 -3.97 0.90
N ALA A 89 12.97 -2.91 0.80
CA ALA A 89 14.28 -2.87 1.45
C ALA A 89 14.16 -2.91 2.98
N HIS A 90 13.16 -2.22 3.55
CA HIS A 90 12.87 -2.27 4.97
C HIS A 90 12.49 -3.70 5.42
N LEU A 91 11.56 -4.34 4.72
CA LEU A 91 11.15 -5.72 5.04
C LEU A 91 12.32 -6.71 4.90
N HIS A 92 13.13 -6.60 3.85
CA HIS A 92 14.31 -7.43 3.67
C HIS A 92 15.29 -7.33 4.84
N ARG A 93 15.48 -6.13 5.38
CA ARG A 93 16.48 -5.87 6.41
C ARG A 93 15.98 -6.13 7.83
N TYR A 94 14.70 -5.91 8.09
CA TYR A 94 14.18 -5.78 9.46
C TYR A 94 13.02 -6.71 9.80
N ASP A 95 12.42 -7.42 8.82
CA ASP A 95 11.34 -8.34 9.16
C ASP A 95 11.85 -9.49 10.03
N SER A 96 11.07 -9.85 11.06
CA SER A 96 11.42 -10.93 11.99
C SER A 96 11.42 -12.30 11.29
N ASP A 97 10.59 -12.47 10.27
CA ASP A 97 10.39 -13.73 9.56
C ASP A 97 11.35 -13.85 8.36
N GLU A 98 12.11 -14.94 8.31
CA GLU A 98 13.13 -15.17 7.27
C GLU A 98 12.53 -15.30 5.87
N ASP A 99 11.39 -15.98 5.73
CA ASP A 99 10.71 -16.14 4.44
C ASP A 99 10.22 -14.79 3.92
N VAL A 100 9.81 -13.88 4.82
CA VAL A 100 9.44 -12.51 4.46
C VAL A 100 10.65 -11.73 3.98
N ARG A 101 11.80 -11.82 4.67
CA ARG A 101 13.04 -11.16 4.25
C ARG A 101 13.52 -11.63 2.89
N GLU A 102 13.47 -12.94 2.63
CA GLU A 102 13.84 -13.51 1.33
C GLU A 102 12.87 -13.10 0.22
N ALA A 103 11.56 -13.14 0.50
CA ALA A 103 10.55 -12.73 -0.47
C ALA A 103 10.76 -11.26 -0.90
N ALA A 104 11.11 -10.39 0.04
CA ALA A 104 11.39 -8.98 -0.24
C ALA A 104 12.64 -8.80 -1.12
N ALA A 105 13.72 -9.55 -0.88
CA ALA A 105 14.90 -9.54 -1.76
C ALA A 105 14.55 -9.96 -3.19
N ARG A 106 13.87 -11.10 -3.34
CA ARG A 106 13.46 -11.62 -4.66
C ARG A 106 12.51 -10.65 -5.39
N ALA A 107 11.66 -9.95 -4.66
CA ALA A 107 10.78 -8.93 -5.22
C ALA A 107 11.56 -7.75 -5.79
N MET A 108 12.57 -7.24 -5.06
CA MET A 108 13.44 -6.17 -5.55
C MET A 108 14.21 -6.59 -6.81
N ASP A 109 14.74 -7.83 -6.85
CA ASP A 109 15.44 -8.34 -8.04
C ASP A 109 14.53 -8.39 -9.26
N ARG A 110 13.29 -8.86 -9.10
CA ARG A 110 12.29 -8.89 -10.18
C ARG A 110 11.94 -7.49 -10.69
N MET A 111 11.88 -6.51 -9.79
CA MET A 111 11.61 -5.12 -10.17
C MET A 111 12.78 -4.52 -10.95
N ASN A 112 14.02 -4.93 -10.66
CA ASN A 112 15.20 -4.50 -11.41
C ASN A 112 15.24 -5.14 -12.81
N THR A 113 14.93 -6.44 -12.93
CA THR A 113 14.97 -7.13 -14.23
C THR A 113 13.75 -6.86 -15.12
N GLY A 114 12.61 -6.48 -14.54
CA GLY A 114 11.38 -6.13 -15.26
C GLY A 114 11.17 -4.62 -15.47
N GLY A 115 11.90 -3.76 -14.76
CA GLY A 115 11.71 -2.31 -14.72
C GLY A 115 12.29 -1.53 -15.91
N GLU A 116 13.17 -2.14 -16.71
CA GLU A 116 13.79 -1.50 -17.88
C GLU A 116 12.78 -1.17 -19.01
N GLY A 117 11.54 -1.67 -18.93
CA GLY A 117 10.53 -1.53 -19.99
C GLY A 117 9.38 -0.54 -19.76
N LYS A 118 9.25 0.13 -18.60
CA LYS A 118 8.04 0.92 -18.26
C LYS A 118 8.28 2.37 -17.80
N SER A 119 9.42 2.97 -18.16
CA SER A 119 9.58 4.44 -18.08
C SER A 119 9.50 5.03 -19.49
N LYS A 120 8.29 5.38 -19.92
CA LYS A 120 8.01 6.33 -21.01
C LYS A 120 6.83 7.19 -20.63
#